data_AF-A0ABD5UXQ5-F1
#
_entry.id   AF-A0ABD5UXQ5-F1
#
_cell.length_a   1.000
_cell.length_b   1.000
_cell.length_c   1.000
_cell.angle_alpha   90.00
_cell.angle_beta   90.00
_cell.angle_gamma   90.00
#
_symmetry.space_group_name_H-M   'P 1'
#
loop_
_entity.id
_entity.type
_entity.pdbx_description
1 polymer ?
#
loop_
_entity_poly.entity_id
_entity_poly.type
_entity_poly.pdbx_seq_one_letter_code
_entity_poly.pdbx_strand_id
1 'polypeptide(L)'
;MSRIDRSPAPLGRRLSLAAALVALLSSGLYSWLALALGAIGFLTLSVGLVRGTDRPVTLGAAGLASGTLAAGVEGAPAPVVLVSVVAAIVAWDVAGNALGVGRQLGREAETRRAEAVHAAASAAVGLATAGAGYGLYRAGTGEQPVAALVFLLVAAVLLLETLD
;
A
#
# COMPACT_ATOMS: atom_id res chain seq x y z
N MET A 1 15.36 -34.16 -18.52
CA MET A 1 15.33 -33.12 -17.46
C MET A 1 14.30 -32.09 -17.87
N SER A 2 13.11 -32.08 -17.26
CA SER A 2 12.08 -31.08 -17.59
C SER A 2 12.57 -29.68 -17.17
N ARG A 3 12.41 -28.69 -18.05
CA ARG A 3 12.79 -27.30 -17.76
C ARG A 3 11.84 -26.78 -16.68
N ILE A 4 12.36 -26.50 -15.49
CA ILE A 4 11.57 -25.89 -14.40
C ILE A 4 11.07 -24.52 -14.87
N ASP A 5 9.76 -24.35 -14.97
CA ASP A 5 9.11 -23.08 -15.30
C ASP A 5 9.27 -22.12 -14.11
N ARG A 6 10.06 -21.06 -14.31
CA ARG A 6 10.38 -20.04 -13.30
C ARG A 6 9.39 -18.87 -13.28
N SER A 7 8.26 -18.98 -13.96
CA SER A 7 7.23 -17.95 -13.95
C SER A 7 6.55 -17.84 -12.57
N PRO A 8 5.99 -16.67 -12.21
CA PRO A 8 5.39 -16.47 -10.91
C PRO A 8 4.22 -17.41 -10.64
N ALA A 9 4.01 -17.72 -9.36
CA ALA A 9 2.92 -18.58 -8.90
C ALA A 9 1.54 -18.00 -9.29
N PRO A 10 0.62 -18.82 -9.84
CA PRO A 10 -0.58 -18.32 -10.49
C PRO A 10 -1.61 -17.71 -9.53
N LEU A 11 -1.71 -18.22 -8.29
CA LEU A 11 -2.64 -17.70 -7.30
C LEU A 11 -2.14 -16.38 -6.73
N GLY A 12 -0.87 -16.32 -6.30
CA GLY A 12 -0.22 -15.11 -5.81
C GLY A 12 -0.25 -13.99 -6.85
N ARG A 13 -0.01 -14.30 -8.13
CA ARG A 13 -0.15 -13.30 -9.22
C ARG A 13 -1.56 -12.69 -9.26
N ARG A 14 -2.62 -13.51 -9.15
CA ARG A 14 -4.01 -13.01 -9.18
C ARG A 14 -4.36 -12.19 -7.94
N LEU A 15 -3.95 -12.67 -6.76
CA LEU A 15 -4.19 -11.98 -5.48
C LEU A 15 -3.48 -10.63 -5.44
N SER A 16 -2.22 -10.57 -5.91
CA SER A 16 -1.46 -9.32 -6.02
C SER A 16 -2.13 -8.33 -6.96
N LEU A 17 -2.56 -8.76 -8.16
CA LEU A 17 -3.25 -7.88 -9.11
C LEU A 17 -4.60 -7.39 -8.58
N ALA A 18 -5.34 -8.25 -7.87
CA ALA A 18 -6.59 -7.86 -7.22
C ALA A 18 -6.35 -6.79 -6.14
N ALA A 19 -5.36 -6.98 -5.28
CA ALA A 19 -4.99 -5.99 -4.26
C ALA A 19 -4.49 -4.67 -4.89
N ALA A 20 -3.69 -4.75 -5.96
CA ALA A 20 -3.22 -3.58 -6.70
C ALA A 20 -4.39 -2.79 -7.31
N LEU A 21 -5.40 -3.50 -7.83
CA LEU A 21 -6.61 -2.88 -8.36
C LEU A 21 -7.44 -2.21 -7.26
N VAL A 22 -7.55 -2.82 -6.08
CA VAL A 22 -8.20 -2.19 -4.92
C VAL A 22 -7.49 -0.89 -4.53
N ALA A 23 -6.15 -0.88 -4.47
CA ALA A 23 -5.38 0.33 -4.19
C ALA A 23 -5.62 1.43 -5.24
N LEU A 24 -5.59 1.06 -6.53
CA LEU A 24 -5.86 2.00 -7.63
C LEU A 24 -7.27 2.59 -7.55
N LEU A 25 -8.29 1.76 -7.39
CA LEU A 25 -9.68 2.22 -7.42
C LEU A 25 -10.04 3.01 -6.16
N SER A 26 -9.52 2.63 -4.99
CA SER A 26 -9.80 3.37 -3.75
C SER A 26 -9.18 4.77 -3.75
N SER A 27 -7.96 4.94 -4.29
CA SER A 27 -7.30 6.26 -4.36
C SER A 27 -7.66 7.08 -5.60
N GLY A 28 -7.78 6.44 -6.77
CA GLY A 28 -7.95 7.10 -8.06
C GLY A 28 -9.29 7.82 -8.26
N LEU A 29 -10.29 7.52 -7.43
CA LEU A 29 -11.59 8.21 -7.48
C LEU A 29 -11.55 9.62 -6.88
N TYR A 30 -10.48 9.98 -6.16
CA TYR A 30 -10.40 11.25 -5.44
C TYR A 30 -9.65 12.34 -6.20
N SER A 31 -8.65 12.00 -7.02
CA SER A 31 -7.95 12.99 -7.84
C SER A 31 -7.33 12.40 -9.09
N TRP A 32 -7.17 13.24 -10.12
CA TRP A 32 -6.52 12.84 -11.37
C TRP A 32 -5.05 12.46 -11.15
N LEU A 33 -4.37 13.15 -10.22
CA LEU A 33 -3.00 12.82 -9.86
C LEU A 33 -2.90 11.44 -9.20
N ALA A 34 -3.80 11.13 -8.26
CA ALA A 34 -3.87 9.82 -7.63
C ALA A 34 -4.15 8.71 -8.64
N LEU A 35 -5.08 8.96 -9.57
CA LEU A 35 -5.41 8.03 -10.65
C LEU A 35 -4.21 7.78 -11.57
N ALA A 36 -3.52 8.84 -12.00
CA ALA A 36 -2.36 8.73 -12.88
C ALA A 36 -1.21 7.95 -12.22
N LEU A 37 -0.83 8.32 -10.99
CA LEU A 37 0.22 7.65 -10.23
C LEU A 37 -0.15 6.19 -9.95
N GLY A 38 -1.39 5.93 -9.52
CA GLY A 38 -1.90 4.60 -9.28
C GLY A 38 -1.92 3.74 -10.55
N ALA A 39 -2.36 4.29 -11.69
CA ALA A 39 -2.43 3.56 -12.95
C ALA A 39 -1.03 3.21 -13.46
N ILE A 40 -0.08 4.17 -13.41
CA ILE A 40 1.33 3.91 -13.73
C ILE A 40 1.89 2.83 -12.80
N GLY A 41 1.60 2.92 -11.50
CA GLY A 41 1.99 1.93 -10.51
C GLY A 41 1.46 0.52 -10.82
N PHE A 42 0.15 0.41 -11.06
CA PHE A 42 -0.53 -0.82 -11.42
C PHE A 42 0.05 -1.47 -12.68
N LEU A 43 0.27 -0.68 -13.74
CA LEU A 43 0.85 -1.17 -14.99
C LEU A 43 2.30 -1.63 -14.79
N THR A 44 3.10 -0.86 -14.05
CA THR A 44 4.51 -1.20 -13.78
C THR A 44 4.63 -2.49 -12.95
N LEU A 45 3.77 -2.66 -11.94
CA LEU A 45 3.69 -3.89 -11.14
C LEU A 45 3.26 -5.09 -12.01
N SER A 46 2.24 -4.90 -12.85
CA SER A 46 1.74 -5.91 -13.78
C SER A 46 2.84 -6.38 -14.76
N VAL A 47 3.60 -5.43 -15.32
CA VAL A 47 4.76 -5.73 -16.16
C VAL A 47 5.82 -6.50 -15.38
N GLY A 48 6.09 -6.13 -14.12
CA GLY A 48 7.00 -6.87 -13.23
C GLY A 48 6.60 -8.32 -13.03
N LEU A 49 5.32 -8.58 -12.77
CA LEU A 49 4.76 -9.93 -12.64
C LEU A 49 4.83 -10.72 -13.95
N VAL A 50 4.56 -10.09 -15.09
CA VAL A 50 4.66 -10.76 -16.40
C VAL A 50 6.12 -11.10 -16.74
N ARG A 51 7.05 -10.20 -16.42
CA ARG A 51 8.50 -10.39 -16.69
C ARG A 51 9.20 -11.26 -15.65
N GLY A 52 8.59 -11.52 -14.50
CA GLY A 52 9.21 -12.29 -13.42
C GLY A 52 10.33 -11.54 -12.70
N THR A 53 10.25 -10.21 -12.62
CA THR A 53 11.33 -9.34 -12.08
C THR A 53 10.86 -8.52 -10.88
N ASP A 54 11.67 -8.44 -9.81
CA ASP A 54 11.30 -7.72 -8.59
C ASP A 54 11.28 -6.20 -8.75
N ARG A 55 12.20 -5.64 -9.56
CA ARG A 55 12.38 -4.17 -9.64
C ARG A 55 11.11 -3.44 -10.11
N PRO A 56 10.41 -3.85 -11.19
CA PRO A 56 9.16 -3.20 -11.57
C PRO A 56 8.02 -3.46 -10.58
N VAL A 57 8.02 -4.60 -9.87
CA VAL A 57 7.03 -4.85 -8.80
C VAL A 57 7.17 -3.82 -7.68
N THR A 58 8.39 -3.59 -7.20
CA THR A 58 8.65 -2.59 -6.15
C THR A 58 8.35 -1.17 -6.63
N LEU A 59 8.76 -0.80 -7.85
CA LEU A 59 8.45 0.52 -8.41
C LEU A 59 6.94 0.71 -8.62
N GLY A 60 6.23 -0.33 -9.06
CA GLY A 60 4.80 -0.29 -9.25
C GLY A 60 4.03 -0.13 -7.94
N ALA A 61 4.44 -0.86 -6.91
CA ALA A 61 3.92 -0.70 -5.55
C ALA A 61 4.18 0.70 -4.99
N ALA A 62 5.38 1.26 -5.22
CA ALA A 62 5.69 2.63 -4.85
C ALA A 62 4.75 3.62 -5.56
N GLY A 63 4.46 3.42 -6.85
CA GLY A 63 3.49 4.24 -7.59
C GLY A 63 2.06 4.18 -7.01
N LEU A 64 1.60 2.99 -6.62
CA LEU A 64 0.31 2.82 -5.93
C LEU A 64 0.28 3.54 -4.57
N ALA A 65 1.37 3.45 -3.80
CA ALA A 65 1.52 4.16 -2.55
C ALA A 65 1.55 5.69 -2.77
N SER A 66 2.26 6.18 -3.79
CA SER A 66 2.24 7.60 -4.17
C SER A 66 0.85 8.08 -4.58
N GLY A 67 0.08 7.28 -5.32
CA GLY A 67 -1.31 7.58 -5.64
C GLY A 67 -2.19 7.66 -4.38
N THR A 68 -1.96 6.77 -3.43
CA THR A 68 -2.64 6.80 -2.12
C THR A 68 -2.35 8.08 -1.34
N LEU A 69 -1.08 8.51 -1.30
CA LEU A 69 -0.67 9.77 -0.66
C LEU A 69 -1.29 10.98 -1.35
N ALA A 70 -1.29 11.00 -2.68
CA ALA A 70 -1.92 12.06 -3.47
C ALA A 70 -3.42 12.16 -3.18
N ALA A 71 -4.13 11.02 -3.08
CA ALA A 71 -5.55 11.02 -2.69
C ALA A 71 -5.76 11.60 -1.29
N GLY A 72 -4.90 11.25 -0.32
CA GLY A 72 -4.97 11.78 1.04
C GLY A 72 -4.73 13.30 1.11
N VAL A 73 -3.77 13.82 0.34
CA VAL A 73 -3.52 15.27 0.22
C VAL A 73 -4.73 16.00 -0.36
N GLU A 74 -5.43 15.36 -1.30
CA GLU A 74 -6.64 15.89 -1.97
C GLU A 74 -7.93 15.64 -1.17
N GLY A 75 -7.81 15.25 0.12
CA GLY A 75 -8.95 15.16 1.02
C GLY A 75 -9.67 13.80 1.05
N ALA A 76 -9.05 12.73 0.54
CA ALA A 76 -9.60 11.39 0.73
C ALA A 76 -9.74 11.06 2.23
N PRO A 77 -10.88 10.51 2.68
CA PRO A 77 -11.09 10.15 4.09
C PRO A 77 -10.02 9.17 4.59
N ALA A 78 -9.60 9.33 5.86
CA ALA A 78 -8.57 8.48 6.45
C ALA A 78 -8.82 6.95 6.28
N PRO A 79 -10.05 6.42 6.46
CA PRO A 79 -10.31 5.00 6.20
C PRO A 79 -10.02 4.57 4.76
N VAL A 80 -10.25 5.45 3.78
CA VAL A 80 -10.03 5.16 2.36
C VAL A 80 -8.53 5.15 2.05
N VAL A 81 -7.79 6.12 2.57
CA VAL A 81 -6.32 6.16 2.46
C VAL A 81 -5.69 4.91 3.07
N LEU A 82 -6.20 4.47 4.24
CA LEU A 82 -5.74 3.27 4.91
C LEU A 82 -6.02 2.00 4.11
N VAL A 83 -7.24 1.85 3.56
CA VAL A 83 -7.57 0.72 2.69
C VAL A 83 -6.65 0.69 1.47
N SER A 84 -6.43 1.86 0.84
CA SER A 84 -5.59 1.98 -0.34
C SER A 84 -4.13 1.59 -0.08
N VAL A 85 -3.53 2.08 1.02
CA VAL A 85 -2.13 1.79 1.34
C VAL A 85 -1.95 0.33 1.77
N VAL A 86 -2.88 -0.24 2.53
CA VAL A 86 -2.86 -1.66 2.90
C VAL A 86 -2.94 -2.52 1.65
N ALA A 87 -3.84 -2.20 0.72
CA ALA A 87 -3.97 -2.92 -0.54
C ALA A 87 -2.69 -2.82 -1.40
N ALA A 88 -2.01 -1.66 -1.42
CA ALA A 88 -0.73 -1.49 -2.12
C ALA A 88 0.39 -2.35 -1.49
N ILE A 89 0.47 -2.39 -0.15
CA ILE A 89 1.44 -3.23 0.58
C ILE A 89 1.19 -4.72 0.33
N VAL A 90 -0.06 -5.17 0.43
CA VAL A 90 -0.45 -6.56 0.14
C VAL A 90 -0.13 -6.93 -1.31
N ALA A 91 -0.40 -6.03 -2.25
CA ALA A 91 -0.07 -6.26 -3.66
C ALA A 91 1.44 -6.49 -3.86
N TRP A 92 2.27 -5.67 -3.21
CA TRP A 92 3.72 -5.76 -3.26
C TRP A 92 4.26 -7.05 -2.64
N ASP A 93 3.83 -7.36 -1.41
CA ASP A 93 4.29 -8.52 -0.65
C ASP A 93 3.89 -9.83 -1.34
N VAL A 94 2.62 -9.94 -1.75
CA VAL A 94 2.12 -11.12 -2.46
C VAL A 94 2.79 -11.29 -3.84
N ALA A 95 3.12 -10.20 -4.54
CA ALA A 95 3.89 -10.28 -5.77
C ALA A 95 5.31 -10.80 -5.53
N GLY A 96 6.00 -10.25 -4.51
CA GLY A 96 7.34 -10.70 -4.12
C GLY A 96 7.36 -12.18 -3.76
N ASN A 97 6.40 -12.63 -2.95
CA ASN A 97 6.23 -14.05 -2.63
C ASN A 97 5.97 -14.91 -3.87
N ALA A 98 5.09 -14.47 -4.79
CA ALA A 98 4.80 -15.21 -6.02
C ALA A 98 6.03 -15.35 -6.94
N LEU A 99 6.88 -14.32 -7.02
CA LEU A 99 8.15 -14.34 -7.73
C LEU A 99 9.17 -15.26 -7.03
N GLY A 100 9.25 -15.22 -5.71
CA GLY A 100 10.10 -16.11 -4.90
C GLY A 100 9.75 -17.58 -5.11
N VAL A 101 8.47 -17.92 -4.94
CA VAL A 101 7.94 -19.29 -5.14
C VAL A 101 8.18 -19.77 -6.57
N GLY A 102 7.87 -18.94 -7.57
CA GLY A 102 8.11 -19.30 -8.98
C GLY A 102 9.58 -19.60 -9.29
N ARG A 103 10.51 -18.83 -8.69
CA ARG A 103 11.95 -19.06 -8.87
C ARG A 103 12.46 -20.31 -8.15
N GLN A 104 11.96 -20.62 -6.96
CA GLN A 104 12.50 -21.67 -6.09
C GLN A 104 11.85 -23.04 -6.30
N LEU A 105 10.53 -23.07 -6.46
CA LEU A 105 9.73 -24.30 -6.50
C LEU A 105 9.18 -24.59 -7.90
N GLY A 106 9.16 -23.58 -8.77
CA GLY A 106 8.58 -23.66 -10.10
C GLY A 106 7.05 -23.52 -10.10
N ARG A 107 6.50 -23.10 -11.24
CA ARG A 107 5.07 -22.77 -11.39
C ARG A 107 4.12 -23.94 -11.11
N GLU A 108 4.56 -25.18 -11.33
CA GLU A 108 3.72 -26.39 -11.21
C GLU A 108 3.67 -26.96 -9.79
N ALA A 109 4.46 -26.44 -8.85
CA ALA A 109 4.41 -26.86 -7.46
C ALA A 109 3.05 -26.55 -6.81
N GLU A 110 2.53 -27.46 -5.99
CA GLU A 110 1.29 -27.24 -5.25
C GLU A 110 1.49 -26.29 -4.06
N THR A 111 1.60 -24.99 -4.34
CA THR A 111 1.85 -23.95 -3.33
C THR A 111 0.61 -23.15 -2.94
N ARG A 112 -0.57 -23.48 -3.48
CA ARG A 112 -1.81 -22.69 -3.31
C ARG A 112 -2.17 -22.42 -1.85
N ARG A 113 -2.07 -23.42 -0.97
CA ARG A 113 -2.37 -23.26 0.45
C ARG A 113 -1.40 -22.30 1.13
N ALA A 114 -0.10 -22.44 0.85
CA ALA A 114 0.92 -21.55 1.40
C ALA A 114 0.75 -20.12 0.88
N GLU A 115 0.48 -19.95 -0.41
CA GLU A 115 0.21 -18.64 -1.04
C GLU A 115 -1.02 -17.96 -0.41
N ALA A 116 -2.11 -18.70 -0.20
CA ALA A 116 -3.32 -18.18 0.41
C ALA A 116 -3.10 -17.75 1.88
N VAL A 117 -2.41 -18.59 2.66
CA VAL A 117 -2.07 -18.26 4.06
C VAL A 117 -1.17 -17.03 4.13
N HIS A 118 -0.16 -16.94 3.26
CA HIS A 118 0.73 -15.79 3.22
C HIS A 118 -0.03 -14.50 2.85
N ALA A 119 -0.87 -14.54 1.81
CA ALA A 119 -1.69 -13.38 1.43
C ALA A 119 -2.67 -12.97 2.55
N ALA A 120 -3.30 -13.93 3.23
CA ALA A 120 -4.18 -13.67 4.35
C ALA A 120 -3.42 -13.08 5.56
N ALA A 121 -2.24 -13.60 5.87
CA ALA A 121 -1.38 -13.08 6.93
C ALA A 121 -0.91 -11.65 6.62
N SER A 122 -0.48 -11.39 5.39
CA SER A 122 -0.08 -10.06 4.91
C SER A 122 -1.21 -9.05 5.05
N ALA A 123 -2.43 -9.43 4.62
CA ALA A 123 -3.62 -8.61 4.78
C ALA A 123 -3.98 -8.39 6.26
N ALA A 124 -3.90 -9.42 7.10
CA ALA A 124 -4.18 -9.32 8.52
C ALA A 124 -3.20 -8.37 9.24
N VAL A 125 -1.91 -8.45 8.93
CA VAL A 125 -0.89 -7.53 9.46
C VAL A 125 -1.19 -6.11 8.99
N GLY A 126 -1.42 -5.89 7.70
CA GLY A 126 -1.74 -4.57 7.16
C GLY A 126 -2.97 -3.95 7.81
N LEU A 127 -4.06 -4.72 7.96
CA LEU A 127 -5.28 -4.28 8.62
C LEU A 127 -5.10 -4.02 10.12
N ALA A 128 -4.34 -4.85 10.83
CA ALA A 128 -4.04 -4.65 12.25
C ALA A 128 -3.22 -3.36 12.45
N THR A 129 -2.20 -3.13 11.63
CA THR A 129 -1.38 -1.92 11.66
C THR A 129 -2.22 -0.68 11.32
N ALA A 130 -3.03 -0.74 10.26
CA ALA A 130 -3.92 0.35 9.87
C ALA A 130 -4.97 0.64 10.95
N GLY A 131 -5.56 -0.40 11.55
CA GLY A 131 -6.54 -0.28 12.62
C GLY A 131 -5.95 0.34 13.89
N ALA A 132 -4.76 -0.09 14.30
CA ALA A 132 -4.04 0.51 15.42
C ALA A 132 -3.68 1.97 15.15
N GLY A 133 -3.14 2.28 13.96
CA GLY A 133 -2.84 3.64 13.54
C GLY A 133 -4.07 4.54 13.49
N TYR A 134 -5.18 4.02 12.97
CA TYR A 134 -6.46 4.73 12.95
C TYR A 134 -7.02 4.96 14.37
N GLY A 135 -6.93 3.95 15.25
CA GLY A 135 -7.33 4.07 16.64
C GLY A 135 -6.54 5.18 17.36
N LEU A 136 -5.22 5.23 17.15
CA LEU A 136 -4.37 6.30 17.66
C LEU A 136 -4.71 7.66 17.05
N TYR A 137 -4.94 7.73 15.74
CA TYR A 137 -5.39 8.95 15.06
C TYR A 137 -6.72 9.48 15.63
N ARG A 138 -7.65 8.60 15.98
CA ARG A 138 -8.96 8.95 16.57
C ARG A 138 -8.89 9.30 18.06
N ALA A 139 -7.98 8.67 18.81
CA ALA A 139 -7.81 8.86 20.24
C ALA A 139 -6.85 10.01 20.60
N GLY A 140 -5.93 10.36 19.68
CA GLY A 140 -5.10 11.55 19.78
C GLY A 140 -6.00 12.78 19.86
N THR A 141 -5.73 13.66 20.83
CA THR A 141 -6.54 14.82 21.20
C THR A 141 -6.87 15.71 20.00
N GLY A 142 -8.03 15.45 19.38
CA GLY A 142 -8.66 16.27 18.35
C GLY A 142 -7.95 16.26 17.01
N GLU A 143 -8.71 16.42 15.94
CA GLU A 143 -8.24 16.75 14.59
C GLU A 143 -7.58 18.16 14.54
N GLN A 144 -6.93 18.58 15.63
CA GLN A 144 -6.33 19.89 15.75
C GLN A 144 -5.09 19.94 14.84
N PRO A 145 -5.06 20.88 13.88
CA PRO A 145 -3.92 21.04 13.00
C PRO A 145 -2.65 21.21 13.84
N VAL A 146 -1.58 20.49 13.52
CA VAL A 146 -0.28 20.69 14.18
C VAL A 146 0.16 22.16 14.06
N ALA A 147 -0.17 22.80 12.94
CA ALA A 147 0.00 24.24 12.76
C ALA A 147 -0.77 25.07 13.81
N ALA A 148 -1.99 24.67 14.18
CA ALA A 148 -2.76 25.34 15.23
C ALA A 148 -2.06 25.21 16.60
N LEU A 149 -1.51 24.04 16.93
CA LEU A 149 -0.71 23.86 18.17
C LEU A 149 0.57 24.70 18.15
N VAL A 150 1.27 24.76 17.02
CA VAL A 150 2.46 25.61 16.84
C VAL A 150 2.09 27.09 16.98
N PHE A 151 1.02 27.55 16.34
CA PHE A 151 0.54 28.92 16.49
C PHE A 151 0.06 29.23 17.91
N LEU A 152 -0.55 28.26 18.60
CA LEU A 152 -0.94 28.40 20.00
C LEU A 152 0.29 28.55 20.90
N LEU A 153 1.33 27.76 20.65
CA LEU A 153 2.60 27.84 21.37
C LEU A 153 3.28 29.19 21.12
N VAL A 154 3.35 29.64 19.86
CA VAL A 154 3.88 30.97 19.50
C VAL A 154 3.08 32.07 20.19
N ALA A 155 1.74 31.99 20.18
CA ALA A 155 0.88 32.96 20.85
C ALA A 155 1.09 32.96 22.37
N ALA A 156 1.26 31.79 23.00
CA ALA A 156 1.55 31.68 24.41
C ALA A 156 2.90 32.29 24.79
N VAL A 157 3.95 32.06 23.98
CA VAL A 157 5.27 32.68 24.17
C VAL A 157 5.17 34.20 24.07
N LEU A 158 4.53 34.72 23.01
CA LEU A 158 4.34 36.17 22.85
C LEU A 158 3.54 36.79 23.98
N LEU A 159 2.51 36.08 24.48
CA LEU A 159 1.71 36.56 25.60
C LEU A 159 2.55 36.63 26.88
N LEU A 160 3.38 35.63 27.16
CA LEU A 160 4.29 35.64 28.31
C LEU A 160 5.31 36.78 28.21
N GLU A 161 5.90 36.99 27.04
CA GLU A 161 6.81 38.13 26.78
C GLU A 161 6.15 39.49 27.01
N THR A 162 4.84 39.63 26.77
CA THR A 162 4.12 40.88 27.04
C THR A 162 3.71 41.06 28.51
N LEU A 163 3.79 40.01 29.32
CA LEU A 163 3.43 40.03 30.75
C LEU A 163 4.64 40.25 31.67
N ASP A 164 5.87 40.15 31.12
CA ASP A 164 7.13 40.59 31.76
C ASP A 164 7.41 42.09 31.47
#